data_AF-A0AAE9EI30-F1
#
_entry.id   AF-A0AAE9EI30-F1
#
_cell.length_a   1.000
_cell.length_b   1.000
_cell.length_c   1.000
_cell.angle_alpha   90.00
_cell.angle_beta   90.00
_cell.angle_gamma   90.00
#
_symmetry.space_group_name_H-M   'P 1'
#
loop_
_entity.id
_entity.type
_entity.pdbx_description
1 polymer ?
#
loop_
_entity_poly.entity_id
_entity_poly.type
_entity_poly.pdbx_seq_one_letter_code
_entity_poly.pdbx_strand_id
1 'polypeptide(L)'
;MVALLKNPIFAAVMSDELMDASSKYIMEKDGKPIPSFLSSILCAHWPRQYFKAFDNVNPILYTVVCIVKGWILVVQEDTQRYYSKPGESKNTPEIIETPEMVNLCAVALSDLCESAQRQLWINWASLTDEIYECIKPSITHNPNLTGESKERLLETLLQMNQWTKNRKASMKSAGVQTVSSGC
;
A
#
# COMPACT_ATOMS: atom_id res chain seq x y z
N MET A 1 8.51 -9.05 19.58
CA MET A 1 8.45 -7.89 18.65
C MET A 1 9.04 -6.60 19.26
N VAL A 2 8.56 -6.11 20.42
CA VAL A 2 9.08 -4.87 21.06
C VAL A 2 10.60 -4.87 21.28
N ALA A 3 11.19 -6.00 21.72
CA ALA A 3 12.63 -6.10 21.94
C ALA A 3 13.45 -6.07 20.64
N LEU A 4 12.89 -6.57 19.52
CA LEU A 4 13.57 -6.58 18.22
C LEU A 4 13.58 -5.19 17.58
N LEU A 5 12.51 -4.41 17.75
CA LEU A 5 12.43 -3.03 17.26
C LEU A 5 13.34 -2.06 18.03
N LYS A 6 13.74 -2.42 19.25
CA LYS A 6 14.76 -1.67 20.01
C LYS A 6 16.18 -1.93 19.51
N ASN A 7 16.38 -2.97 18.70
CA ASN A 7 17.68 -3.25 18.10
C ASN A 7 17.78 -2.51 16.75
N PRO A 8 18.58 -1.43 16.67
CA PRO A 8 18.70 -0.65 15.44
C PRO A 8 19.26 -1.46 14.27
N ILE A 9 20.13 -2.45 14.55
CA ILE A 9 20.70 -3.33 13.52
C ILE A 9 19.61 -4.19 12.90
N PHE A 10 18.70 -4.73 13.71
CA PHE A 10 17.59 -5.54 13.20
C PHE A 10 16.67 -4.71 12.30
N ALA A 11 16.29 -3.50 12.72
CA ALA A 11 15.42 -2.65 11.93
C ALA A 11 16.08 -2.23 10.61
N ALA A 12 17.38 -1.90 10.62
CA ALA A 12 18.14 -1.56 9.42
C ALA A 12 18.21 -2.73 8.44
N VAL A 13 18.65 -3.91 8.90
CA VAL A 13 18.76 -5.11 8.04
C VAL A 13 17.38 -5.50 7.49
N MET A 14 16.33 -5.48 8.31
CA MET A 14 14.98 -5.79 7.84
C MET A 14 14.51 -4.79 6.77
N SER A 15 14.77 -3.49 6.96
CA SER A 15 14.45 -2.46 5.96
C SER A 15 15.22 -2.68 4.65
N ASP A 16 16.51 -3.00 4.71
CA ASP A 16 17.34 -3.26 3.54
C ASP A 16 16.83 -4.48 2.75
N GLU A 17 16.54 -5.58 3.46
CA GLU A 17 15.98 -6.81 2.86
C GLU A 17 14.59 -6.57 2.25
N LEU A 18 13.73 -5.76 2.89
CA LEU A 18 12.42 -5.40 2.33
C LEU A 18 12.57 -4.60 1.04
N MET A 19 13.52 -3.65 1.00
CA MET A 19 13.78 -2.86 -0.19
C MET A 19 14.31 -3.75 -1.31
N ASP A 20 15.34 -4.57 -1.05
CA ASP A 20 15.94 -5.48 -2.02
C ASP A 20 14.91 -6.48 -2.59
N ALA A 21 14.12 -7.11 -1.72
CA ALA A 21 13.08 -8.04 -2.14
C ALA A 21 11.99 -7.37 -3.00
N SER A 22 11.62 -6.13 -2.66
CA SER A 22 10.63 -5.36 -3.43
C SER A 22 11.18 -4.92 -4.78
N SER A 23 12.45 -4.52 -4.85
CA SER A 23 13.12 -4.23 -6.10
C SER A 23 13.21 -5.47 -6.99
N LYS A 24 13.61 -6.62 -6.45
CA LYS A 24 13.66 -7.90 -7.21
C LYS A 24 12.29 -8.35 -7.68
N TYR A 25 11.25 -8.14 -6.88
CA TYR A 25 9.88 -8.42 -7.31
C TYR A 25 9.50 -7.63 -8.57
N ILE A 26 9.84 -6.33 -8.63
CA ILE A 26 9.55 -5.48 -9.80
C ILE A 26 10.50 -5.73 -10.98
N MET A 27 11.80 -5.90 -10.72
CA MET A 27 12.82 -5.94 -11.78
C MET A 27 13.04 -7.36 -12.33
N GLU A 28 12.95 -8.38 -11.48
CA GLU A 28 13.30 -9.77 -11.81
C GLU A 28 12.08 -10.69 -11.86
N LYS A 29 10.89 -10.18 -11.55
CA LYS A 29 9.63 -10.96 -11.44
C LYS A 29 9.76 -12.11 -10.45
N ASP A 30 10.44 -11.87 -9.33
CA ASP A 30 10.52 -12.84 -8.23
C ASP A 30 9.11 -13.19 -7.76
N GLY A 31 8.66 -14.43 -7.96
CA GLY A 31 7.28 -14.90 -7.73
C GLY A 31 6.86 -14.95 -6.25
N LYS A 32 7.62 -14.31 -5.36
CA LYS A 32 7.27 -14.20 -3.94
C LYS A 32 6.07 -13.27 -3.74
N PRO A 33 5.24 -13.52 -2.73
CA PRO A 33 4.06 -12.71 -2.44
C PRO A 33 4.45 -11.41 -1.70
N ILE A 34 5.35 -10.61 -2.27
CA ILE A 34 5.86 -9.37 -1.65
C ILE A 34 4.74 -8.40 -1.31
N PRO A 35 3.79 -8.07 -2.20
CA PRO A 35 2.69 -7.17 -1.87
C PRO A 35 1.86 -7.63 -0.65
N SER A 36 1.58 -8.94 -0.55
CA SER A 36 0.84 -9.52 0.58
C SER A 36 1.66 -9.56 1.87
N PHE A 37 2.99 -9.64 1.77
CA PHE A 37 3.84 -9.51 2.95
C PHE A 37 3.89 -8.07 3.45
N LEU A 38 4.03 -7.09 2.55
CA LEU A 38 4.00 -5.67 2.88
C LEU A 38 2.65 -5.25 3.48
N SER A 39 1.52 -5.73 2.94
CA SER A 39 0.20 -5.50 3.51
C SER A 39 0.10 -5.99 4.96
N SER A 40 0.67 -7.17 5.25
CA SER A 40 0.68 -7.75 6.59
C SER A 40 1.47 -6.88 7.57
N ILE A 41 2.59 -6.28 7.13
CA ILE A 41 3.40 -5.35 7.93
C ILE A 41 2.64 -4.04 8.18
N LEU A 42 2.01 -3.46 7.14
CA LEU A 42 1.19 -2.25 7.25
C LEU A 42 0.02 -2.43 8.23
N CYS A 43 -0.66 -3.57 8.15
CA CYS A 43 -1.86 -3.85 8.93
C CYS A 43 -1.57 -4.53 10.28
N ALA A 44 -0.30 -4.77 10.62
CA ALA A 44 0.09 -5.36 11.89
C ALA A 44 -0.31 -4.50 13.10
N HIS A 45 -0.56 -5.16 14.23
CA HIS A 45 -0.82 -4.49 15.51
C HIS A 45 0.50 -4.02 16.15
N TRP A 46 1.02 -2.89 15.66
CA TRP A 46 2.23 -2.28 16.19
C TRP A 46 2.04 -1.79 17.64
N PRO A 47 3.08 -1.91 18.49
CA PRO A 47 3.06 -1.28 19.80
C PRO A 47 2.82 0.23 19.69
N ARG A 48 2.11 0.82 20.65
CA ARG A 48 1.68 2.24 20.63
C ARG A 48 2.81 3.27 20.44
N GLN A 49 4.06 2.91 20.71
CA GLN A 49 5.20 3.81 20.48
C GLN A 49 5.80 3.68 19.07
N TYR A 50 5.42 2.65 18.31
CA TYR A 50 5.99 2.29 16.99
C TYR A 50 4.93 2.25 15.87
N PHE A 51 3.70 2.71 16.12
CA PHE A 51 2.61 2.65 15.12
C PHE A 51 2.71 3.69 14.01
N LYS A 52 3.64 4.64 14.10
CA LYS A 52 3.82 5.69 13.10
C LYS A 52 4.95 5.32 12.15
N ALA A 53 4.73 5.51 10.85
CA ALA A 53 5.72 5.33 9.79
C ALA A 53 6.66 6.55 9.70
N PHE A 54 7.49 6.76 10.71
CA PHE A 54 8.63 7.68 10.62
C PHE A 54 9.91 6.88 10.75
N ASP A 55 10.95 7.25 9.99
CA ASP A 55 12.26 6.62 10.00
C ASP A 55 12.85 6.51 11.41
N ASN A 56 12.73 7.57 12.21
CA ASN A 56 13.20 7.63 13.58
C ASN A 56 12.29 6.94 14.62
N VAL A 57 11.08 6.52 14.23
CA VAL A 57 10.11 5.84 15.10
C VAL A 57 10.04 4.35 14.77
N ASN A 58 9.76 4.01 13.52
CA ASN A 58 9.66 2.64 13.03
C ASN A 58 10.22 2.58 11.60
N PRO A 59 11.54 2.33 11.46
CA PRO A 59 12.22 2.26 10.16
C PRO A 59 11.58 1.22 9.23
N ILE A 60 11.17 0.06 9.75
CA ILE A 60 10.57 -1.01 8.96
C ILE A 60 9.27 -0.52 8.34
N LEU A 61 8.37 0.04 9.16
CA LEU A 61 7.08 0.53 8.69
C LEU A 61 7.23 1.73 7.75
N TYR A 62 8.21 2.61 8.02
CA TYR A 62 8.57 3.71 7.12
C TYR A 62 9.02 3.17 5.75
N THR A 63 9.93 2.20 5.73
CA THR A 63 10.40 1.56 4.49
C THR A 63 9.25 0.94 3.70
N VAL A 64 8.33 0.23 4.35
CA VAL A 64 7.16 -0.33 3.65
C VAL A 64 6.30 0.77 3.01
N VAL A 65 6.03 1.87 3.73
CA VAL A 65 5.29 3.01 3.16
C VAL A 65 6.04 3.62 1.97
N CYS A 66 7.37 3.76 2.06
CA CYS A 66 8.20 4.27 0.97
C CYS A 66 8.15 3.38 -0.28
N ILE A 67 8.21 2.05 -0.11
CA ILE A 67 8.10 1.10 -1.22
C ILE A 67 6.76 1.26 -1.94
N VAL A 68 5.65 1.28 -1.19
CA VAL A 68 4.31 1.44 -1.78
C VAL A 68 4.17 2.79 -2.49
N LYS A 69 4.69 3.87 -1.89
CA LYS A 69 4.73 5.19 -2.52
C LYS A 69 5.60 5.19 -3.79
N GLY A 70 6.68 4.43 -3.83
CA GLY A 70 7.48 4.22 -5.04
C GLY A 70 6.68 3.59 -6.17
N TRP A 71 5.91 2.54 -5.89
CA TRP A 71 5.02 1.92 -6.88
C TRP A 71 3.95 2.88 -7.38
N ILE A 72 3.34 3.66 -6.47
CA ILE A 72 2.38 4.72 -6.83
C ILE A 72 3.03 5.72 -7.79
N LEU A 73 4.24 6.18 -7.47
CA LEU A 73 4.96 7.17 -8.25
C LEU A 73 5.22 6.68 -9.69
N VAL A 74 5.71 5.45 -9.84
CA VAL A 74 5.97 4.83 -11.16
C VAL A 74 4.71 4.85 -12.04
N VAL A 75 3.58 4.38 -11.51
CA VAL A 75 2.32 4.32 -12.26
C VAL A 75 1.76 5.72 -12.54
N GLN A 76 1.86 6.63 -11.56
CA GLN A 76 1.32 7.98 -11.65
C GLN A 76 2.11 8.85 -12.64
N GLU A 77 3.44 8.82 -12.59
CA GLU A 77 4.31 9.57 -13.50
C GLU A 77 4.15 9.09 -14.94
N ASP A 78 4.11 7.77 -15.16
CA ASP A 78 3.88 7.22 -16.50
C ASP A 78 2.51 7.63 -17.03
N THR A 79 1.45 7.54 -16.21
CA THR A 79 0.10 7.94 -16.63
C THR A 79 0.02 9.43 -16.96
N GLN A 80 0.62 10.31 -16.14
CA GLN A 80 0.58 11.76 -16.33
C GLN A 80 1.11 12.20 -17.69
N ARG A 81 2.06 11.48 -18.28
CA ARG A 81 2.61 11.77 -19.62
C ARG A 81 1.54 11.78 -20.72
N TYR A 82 0.44 11.05 -20.53
CA TYR A 82 -0.58 10.85 -21.56
C TYR A 82 -1.81 11.74 -21.43
N TYR A 83 -1.96 12.47 -20.31
CA TYR A 83 -3.11 13.37 -20.11
C TYR A 83 -2.74 14.75 -19.55
N SER A 84 -1.48 15.00 -19.17
CA SER A 84 -0.99 16.33 -18.86
C SER A 84 -0.94 17.21 -20.12
N LYS A 85 -1.34 18.47 -19.98
CA LYS A 85 -1.34 19.43 -21.10
C LYS A 85 0.11 19.74 -21.53
N PRO A 86 0.35 19.99 -22.83
CA PRO A 86 1.67 20.46 -23.29
C PRO A 86 2.02 21.77 -22.56
N GLY A 87 3.09 21.75 -21.74
CA GLY A 87 3.58 22.93 -21.00
C GLY A 87 3.70 22.78 -19.48
N GLU A 88 3.20 21.69 -18.88
CA GLU A 88 3.36 21.41 -17.44
C GLU A 88 4.56 20.48 -17.12
N SER A 89 5.64 20.52 -17.91
CA SER A 89 6.82 19.69 -17.63
C SER A 89 7.46 20.12 -16.30
N LYS A 90 7.35 19.26 -15.28
CA LYS A 90 8.10 19.42 -14.04
C LYS A 90 9.60 19.25 -14.35
N ASN A 91 10.43 20.13 -13.79
CA ASN A 91 11.89 20.22 -14.00
C ASN A 91 12.70 19.02 -13.42
N THR A 92 12.16 17.81 -13.47
CA THR A 92 12.79 16.61 -12.92
C THR A 92 13.29 15.77 -14.09
N PRO A 93 14.52 15.23 -14.07
CA PRO A 93 14.96 14.30 -15.11
C PRO A 93 13.95 13.15 -15.21
N GLU A 94 13.26 13.06 -16.36
CA GLU A 94 12.26 12.04 -16.60
C GLU A 94 12.95 10.68 -16.75
N ILE A 95 12.95 9.89 -15.68
CA ILE A 95 13.29 8.47 -15.76
C ILE A 95 12.09 7.80 -16.45
N ILE A 96 12.32 7.28 -17.65
CA ILE A 96 11.28 6.56 -18.40
C ILE A 96 11.35 5.10 -17.99
N GLU A 97 10.46 4.72 -17.07
CA GLU A 97 10.29 3.33 -16.69
C GLU A 97 9.72 2.50 -17.85
N THR A 98 10.11 1.22 -17.91
CA THR A 98 9.62 0.31 -18.94
C THR A 98 8.12 0.02 -18.73
N PRO A 99 7.34 -0.19 -19.80
CA PRO A 99 5.94 -0.61 -19.66
C PRO A 99 5.78 -1.82 -18.75
N GLU A 100 6.71 -2.78 -18.80
CA GLU A 100 6.73 -3.95 -17.94
C GLU A 100 6.79 -3.58 -16.46
N MET A 101 7.68 -2.65 -16.07
CA MET A 101 7.80 -2.18 -14.68
C MET A 101 6.54 -1.44 -14.23
N VAL A 102 5.95 -0.61 -15.10
CA VAL A 102 4.69 0.10 -14.80
C VAL A 102 3.55 -0.89 -14.54
N ASN A 103 3.43 -1.95 -15.35
CA ASN A 103 2.44 -3.00 -15.13
C ASN A 103 2.69 -3.78 -13.84
N LEU A 104 3.95 -4.12 -13.52
CA LEU A 104 4.28 -4.82 -12.28
C LEU A 104 3.97 -3.98 -11.04
N CYS A 105 4.26 -2.68 -11.07
CA CYS A 105 3.87 -1.76 -9.99
C CYS A 105 2.34 -1.67 -9.87
N ALA A 106 1.61 -1.59 -10.97
CA ALA A 106 0.14 -1.57 -10.95
C ALA A 106 -0.46 -2.85 -10.33
N VAL A 107 0.06 -4.02 -10.74
CA VAL A 107 -0.36 -5.32 -10.17
C VAL A 107 0.03 -5.40 -8.69
N ALA A 108 1.22 -4.94 -8.30
CA ALA A 108 1.65 -4.91 -6.90
C ALA A 108 0.69 -4.09 -6.02
N LEU A 109 0.22 -2.94 -6.52
CA LEU A 109 -0.76 -2.11 -5.83
C LEU A 109 -2.11 -2.82 -5.68
N SER A 110 -2.56 -3.52 -6.72
CA SER A 110 -3.76 -4.36 -6.67
C SER A 110 -3.63 -5.47 -5.64
N ASP A 111 -2.56 -6.28 -5.71
CA ASP A 111 -2.33 -7.42 -4.81
C ASP A 111 -2.20 -6.96 -3.35
N LEU A 112 -1.58 -5.79 -3.11
CA LEU A 112 -1.49 -5.19 -1.78
C LEU A 112 -2.87 -4.81 -1.24
N CYS A 113 -3.70 -4.16 -2.06
CA CYS A 113 -5.05 -3.75 -1.70
C CYS A 113 -5.97 -4.96 -1.45
N GLU A 114 -5.90 -5.97 -2.31
CA GLU A 114 -6.67 -7.21 -2.16
C GLU A 114 -6.29 -7.95 -0.87
N SER A 115 -4.99 -7.99 -0.54
CA SER A 115 -4.49 -8.64 0.66
C SER A 115 -4.86 -7.88 1.94
N ALA A 116 -4.72 -6.55 1.94
CA ALA A 116 -4.96 -5.73 3.12
C ALA A 116 -6.46 -5.45 3.38
N GLN A 117 -7.26 -5.45 2.32
CA GLN A 117 -8.69 -5.18 2.33
C GLN A 117 -9.04 -3.89 3.12
N ARG A 118 -10.19 -3.89 3.80
CA ARG A 118 -10.67 -2.77 4.61
C ARG A 118 -9.70 -2.34 5.72
N GLN A 119 -8.81 -3.21 6.18
CA GLN A 119 -7.85 -2.87 7.24
C GLN A 119 -6.85 -1.82 6.78
N LEU A 120 -6.51 -1.79 5.48
CA LEU A 120 -5.68 -0.74 4.90
C LEU A 120 -6.34 0.63 5.06
N TRP A 121 -7.61 0.74 4.69
CA TRP A 121 -8.36 2.00 4.80
C TRP A 121 -8.48 2.49 6.24
N ILE A 122 -8.69 1.59 7.20
CA ILE A 122 -8.81 1.94 8.62
C ILE A 122 -7.49 2.46 9.19
N ASN A 123 -6.37 1.79 8.87
CA ASN A 123 -5.07 2.11 9.46
C ASN A 123 -4.30 3.17 8.67
N TRP A 124 -4.52 3.26 7.36
CA TRP A 124 -3.73 4.01 6.39
C TRP A 124 -4.61 4.72 5.37
N ALA A 125 -5.62 5.47 5.83
CA ALA A 125 -6.57 6.18 4.96
C ALA A 125 -5.87 7.06 3.91
N SER A 126 -4.87 7.87 4.30
CA SER A 126 -4.12 8.71 3.36
C SER A 126 -3.41 7.91 2.27
N LEU A 127 -2.78 6.79 2.61
CA LEU A 127 -2.14 5.93 1.61
C LEU A 127 -3.17 5.27 0.69
N THR A 128 -4.31 4.86 1.26
CA THR A 128 -5.44 4.32 0.49
C THR A 128 -5.96 5.34 -0.52
N ASP A 129 -6.09 6.61 -0.12
CA ASP A 129 -6.51 7.70 -1.01
C ASP A 129 -5.48 7.95 -2.12
N GLU A 130 -4.18 7.93 -1.81
CA GLU A 130 -3.11 8.05 -2.81
C GLU A 130 -3.16 6.92 -3.85
N ILE A 131 -3.39 5.67 -3.40
CA ILE A 131 -3.56 4.52 -4.30
C ILE A 131 -4.81 4.73 -5.17
N TYR A 132 -5.93 5.16 -4.58
CA TYR A 132 -7.18 5.39 -5.31
C TYR A 132 -7.02 6.44 -6.41
N GLU A 133 -6.42 7.59 -6.09
CA GLU A 133 -6.17 8.68 -7.04
C GLU A 133 -5.13 8.32 -8.10
N CYS A 134 -4.22 7.39 -7.82
CA CYS A 134 -3.31 6.83 -8.81
C CYS A 134 -4.03 5.89 -9.79
N ILE A 135 -4.81 4.93 -9.28
CA ILE A 135 -5.43 3.89 -10.12
C ILE A 135 -6.49 4.48 -11.07
N LYS A 136 -7.30 5.43 -10.59
CA LYS A 136 -8.43 5.98 -11.34
C LYS A 136 -8.07 6.53 -12.73
N PRO A 137 -7.12 7.46 -12.90
CA PRO A 137 -6.70 7.91 -14.23
C PRO A 137 -5.89 6.86 -15.00
N SER A 138 -5.20 5.96 -14.30
CA SER A 138 -4.34 4.94 -14.93
C SER A 138 -5.11 3.97 -15.82
N ILE A 139 -6.30 3.56 -15.40
CA ILE A 139 -7.15 2.65 -16.18
C ILE A 139 -7.55 3.27 -17.53
N THR A 140 -7.91 4.55 -17.54
CA THR A 140 -8.47 5.22 -18.73
C THR A 140 -7.41 5.88 -19.61
N HIS A 141 -6.36 6.44 -19.02
CA HIS A 141 -5.41 7.30 -19.73
C HIS A 141 -4.06 6.66 -20.01
N ASN A 142 -3.65 5.61 -19.30
CA ASN A 142 -2.35 4.98 -19.51
C ASN A 142 -2.42 3.93 -20.64
N PRO A 143 -1.75 4.12 -21.80
CA PRO A 143 -1.70 3.13 -22.88
C PRO A 143 -0.68 2.01 -22.63
N ASN A 144 0.30 2.19 -21.75
CA ASN A 144 1.32 1.19 -21.41
C ASN A 144 0.76 0.09 -20.50
N LEU A 145 -0.31 0.37 -19.76
CA LEU A 145 -1.00 -0.64 -18.97
C LEU A 145 -1.73 -1.65 -19.87
N THR A 146 -1.40 -2.92 -19.68
CA THR A 146 -2.02 -4.07 -20.33
C THR A 146 -3.49 -4.23 -19.93
N GLY A 147 -4.26 -4.94 -20.76
CA GLY A 147 -5.66 -5.25 -20.47
C GLY A 147 -5.85 -5.98 -19.14
N GLU A 148 -5.01 -6.98 -18.85
CA GLU A 148 -5.05 -7.72 -17.58
C GLU A 148 -4.76 -6.83 -16.37
N SER A 149 -3.76 -5.95 -16.47
CA SER A 149 -3.45 -5.03 -15.37
C SER A 149 -4.58 -4.04 -15.13
N LYS A 150 -5.21 -3.52 -16.20
CA LYS A 150 -6.38 -2.62 -16.10
C LYS A 150 -7.59 -3.32 -15.48
N GLU A 151 -7.81 -4.59 -15.80
CA GLU A 151 -8.87 -5.40 -15.21
C GLU A 151 -8.68 -5.54 -13.69
N ARG A 152 -7.49 -5.95 -13.24
CA ARG A 152 -7.17 -6.04 -11.81
C ARG A 152 -7.30 -4.70 -11.08
N LEU A 153 -6.80 -3.64 -11.70
CA LEU A 153 -6.94 -2.28 -11.17
C LEU A 153 -8.41 -1.86 -11.02
N LEU A 154 -9.26 -2.20 -12.00
CA LEU A 154 -10.69 -1.91 -11.96
C LEU A 154 -11.38 -2.69 -10.84
N GLU A 155 -11.10 -3.99 -10.70
CA GLU A 155 -11.60 -4.80 -9.59
C GLU A 155 -11.19 -4.21 -8.24
N THR A 156 -9.92 -3.78 -8.12
CA THR A 156 -9.39 -3.12 -6.94
C THR A 156 -10.18 -1.85 -6.60
N LEU A 157 -10.44 -0.97 -7.58
CA LEU A 157 -11.26 0.24 -7.36
C LEU A 157 -12.68 -0.09 -6.90
N LEU A 158 -13.30 -1.14 -7.46
CA LEU A 158 -14.63 -1.58 -7.05
C LEU A 158 -14.62 -2.06 -5.60
N GLN A 159 -13.61 -2.83 -5.19
CA GLN A 159 -13.44 -3.27 -3.80
C GLN A 159 -13.20 -2.10 -2.85
N MET A 160 -12.29 -1.17 -3.18
CA MET A 160 -11.99 0.01 -2.36
C MET A 160 -13.25 0.86 -2.11
N ASN A 161 -14.09 1.02 -3.14
CA ASN A 161 -15.38 1.71 -3.01
C ASN A 161 -16.39 0.99 -2.10
N GLN A 162 -16.23 -0.31 -1.84
CA GLN A 162 -17.07 -1.05 -0.89
C GLN A 162 -16.60 -0.89 0.56
N TRP A 163 -15.30 -0.66 0.79
CA TRP A 163 -14.75 -0.50 2.15
C TRP A 163 -15.37 0.68 2.90
N THR A 164 -15.79 1.72 2.17
CA THR A 164 -16.41 2.95 2.69
C THR A 164 -17.93 2.84 2.87
N LYS A 165 -18.60 1.86 2.23
CA LYS A 165 -20.07 1.77 2.18
C LYS A 165 -20.72 1.12 3.42
N ASN A 166 -19.97 0.41 4.25
CA ASN A 166 -20.54 -0.26 5.43
C ASN A 166 -20.68 0.67 6.65
N ARG A 167 -21.78 1.44 6.66
CA ARG A 167 -22.38 2.10 7.83
C ARG A 167 -23.15 1.14 8.76
N LYS A 168 -22.82 -0.16 8.83
CA LYS A 168 -23.38 -0.98 9.91
C LYS A 168 -22.58 -0.69 11.17
N ALA A 169 -23.11 0.23 11.98
CA ALA A 169 -22.70 0.38 13.36
C ALA A 169 -22.65 -1.02 13.99
N SER A 170 -21.45 -1.47 14.36
CA SER A 170 -21.34 -2.62 15.24
C SER A 170 -21.96 -2.18 16.56
N MET A 171 -23.22 -2.56 16.79
CA MET A 171 -23.82 -2.56 18.12
C MET A 171 -22.96 -3.51 18.95
N LYS A 172 -21.95 -2.95 19.63
CA LYS A 172 -21.32 -3.66 20.74
C LYS A 172 -22.41 -3.84 21.78
N SER A 173 -22.92 -5.05 21.91
CA SER A 173 -23.71 -5.44 23.07
C SER A 173 -22.80 -5.29 24.29
N ALA A 174 -22.96 -4.21 25.03
CA ALA A 174 -22.42 -4.08 26.37
C ALA A 174 -23.20 -5.06 27.26
N GLY A 175 -22.74 -6.32 27.31
CA GLY A 175 -23.21 -7.28 28.29
C GLY A 175 -22.73 -6.83 29.67
N VAL A 176 -23.56 -6.10 30.40
CA VAL A 176 -23.32 -5.82 31.81
C VAL A 176 -23.62 -7.11 32.58
N GLN A 177 -22.60 -7.72 33.16
CA GLN A 177 -22.79 -8.81 34.12
C GLN A 177 -23.18 -8.19 35.47
N THR A 178 -24.40 -8.45 35.92
CA THR A 178 -24.80 -8.20 37.31
C THR A 178 -24.34 -9.38 38.16
N VAL A 179 -23.45 -9.13 39.11
CA VAL A 179 -23.05 -10.11 40.12
C VAL A 179 -24.25 -10.37 41.04
N SER A 180 -24.75 -11.61 41.09
CA SER A 180 -25.72 -12.02 42.09
C SER A 180 -24.99 -12.26 43.43
N SER A 181 -25.03 -11.28 44.32
CA SER A 181 -24.67 -11.49 45.72
C SER A 181 -25.76 -12.31 46.39
N GLY A 182 -25.56 -13.63 46.46
CA GLY A 182 -26.37 -14.52 47.30
C GLY A 182 -25.82 -14.55 48.72
N CYS A 183 -26.63 -14.08 49.67
CA CYS A 183 -26.62 -14.54 51.07
C CYS A 183 -27.60 -15.71 51.19
#